data_AF-A0AAD7GS19-F1
#
_entry.id   AF-A0AAD7GS19-F1
#
_cell.length_a   1.000
_cell.length_b   1.000
_cell.length_c   1.000
_cell.angle_alpha   90.00
_cell.angle_beta   90.00
_cell.angle_gamma   90.00
#
_symmetry.space_group_name_H-M   'P 1'
#
loop_
_entity.id
_entity.type
_entity.pdbx_description
1 polymer ?
#
loop_
_entity_poly.entity_id
_entity_poly.type
_entity_poly.pdbx_seq_one_letter_code
_entity_poly.pdbx_strand_id
1 'polypeptide(L)'
;PAEPEYMSVTAILFVANEDRPRIISVKCRPPHRPSQGLCPLPLLQPYFDSPPESVVLMQGLNGELFRFPLHVFYSPMALAKALPINRAIYHITSLRKRALNAS
;
A
#
# COMPACT_ATOMS: atom_id res chain seq x y z
N PRO A 1 32.39 9.32 7.06
CA PRO A 1 31.24 8.39 7.00
C PRO A 1 30.53 8.51 5.64
N ALA A 2 30.31 7.40 4.93
CA ALA A 2 29.55 7.43 3.67
C ALA A 2 28.06 7.62 3.98
N GLU A 3 27.39 8.53 3.26
CA GLU A 3 25.94 8.70 3.38
C GLU A 3 25.22 7.42 2.94
N PRO A 4 24.10 7.04 3.60
CA PRO A 4 23.32 5.90 3.14
C PRO A 4 22.73 6.23 1.77
N GLU A 5 23.03 5.40 0.77
CA GLU A 5 22.40 5.50 -0.55
C GLU A 5 20.92 5.13 -0.41
N TYR A 6 20.01 6.03 -0.77
CA TYR A 6 18.58 5.80 -0.77
C TYR A 6 18.05 5.82 -2.20
N MET A 7 17.13 4.91 -2.51
CA MET A 7 16.36 4.97 -3.76
C MET A 7 14.93 5.44 -3.48
N SER A 8 14.26 5.96 -4.51
CA SER A 8 12.86 6.39 -4.39
C SER A 8 11.96 5.54 -5.29
N VAL A 9 10.81 5.15 -4.77
CA VAL A 9 9.75 4.45 -5.52
C VAL A 9 8.46 5.24 -5.46
N THR A 10 7.61 5.07 -6.46
CA THR A 10 6.27 5.67 -6.49
C THR A 10 5.29 4.75 -5.77
N ALA A 11 4.50 5.30 -4.85
CA ALA A 11 3.45 4.58 -4.14
C ALA A 11 2.11 5.32 -4.21
N ILE A 12 1.03 4.58 -3.97
CA ILE A 12 -0.32 5.12 -3.84
C ILE A 12 -0.68 5.15 -2.36
N LEU A 13 -0.89 6.34 -1.82
CA LEU A 13 -1.30 6.55 -0.43
C LEU A 13 -2.80 6.77 -0.33
N PHE A 14 -3.43 6.02 0.56
CA PHE A 14 -4.84 6.17 0.91
C PHE A 14 -4.94 6.73 2.34
N VAL A 15 -5.23 8.02 2.49
CA VAL A 15 -5.47 8.66 3.79
C VAL A 15 -6.94 8.49 4.17
N ALA A 16 -7.22 8.11 5.43
CA ALA A 16 -8.57 7.68 5.82
C ALA A 16 -9.65 8.74 5.57
N ASN A 17 -9.32 10.01 5.83
CA ASN A 17 -10.24 11.14 5.76
C ASN A 17 -10.29 11.84 4.40
N GLU A 18 -9.61 11.29 3.38
CA GLU A 18 -9.52 11.89 2.05
C GLU A 18 -10.28 11.10 1.01
N ASP A 19 -10.96 11.81 0.12
CA ASP A 19 -11.81 11.21 -0.91
C ASP A 19 -11.03 10.69 -2.12
N ARG A 20 -9.76 11.10 -2.27
CA ARG A 20 -8.89 10.72 -3.41
C ARG A 20 -7.56 10.18 -2.91
N PRO A 21 -7.01 9.12 -3.55
CA PRO A 21 -5.67 8.66 -3.27
C PRO A 21 -4.62 9.66 -3.74
N ARG A 22 -3.44 9.62 -3.14
CA ARG A 22 -2.27 10.43 -3.52
C ARG A 22 -1.19 9.57 -4.14
N ILE A 23 -0.53 10.08 -5.18
CA ILE A 23 0.73 9.50 -5.66
C ILE A 23 1.85 10.15 -4.86
N ILE A 24 2.66 9.34 -4.18
CA ILE A 24 3.74 9.80 -3.30
C ILE A 24 5.07 9.15 -3.70
N SER A 25 6.17 9.83 -3.38
CA SER A 25 7.51 9.26 -3.45
C SER A 25 7.90 8.69 -2.10
N VAL A 26 8.25 7.41 -2.05
CA VAL A 26 8.69 6.70 -0.84
C VAL A 26 10.17 6.39 -0.97
N LYS A 27 10.95 6.82 0.01
CA LYS A 27 12.36 6.43 0.11
C LYS A 27 12.45 4.98 0.53
N CYS A 28 13.38 4.24 -0.05
CA CYS A 28 13.66 2.86 0.32
C CYS A 28 15.13 2.71 0.72
N ARG A 29 15.36 1.82 1.68
CA ARG A 29 16.70 1.33 1.98
C ARG A 29 17.10 0.28 0.92
N PRO A 30 18.32 0.34 0.39
CA PRO A 30 18.84 -0.70 -0.47
C PRO A 30 18.89 -2.03 0.29
N PRO A 31 18.66 -3.16 -0.39
CA PRO A 31 18.79 -4.47 0.25
C PRO A 31 20.24 -4.64 0.73
N HIS A 32 20.41 -5.17 1.94
CA HIS A 32 21.72 -5.37 2.56
C HIS A 32 22.61 -6.35 1.76
N ARG A 33 22.03 -7.10 0.81
CA ARG A 33 22.68 -8.02 -0.14
C ARG A 33 22.02 -7.93 -1.52
N PRO A 34 22.63 -7.22 -2.49
CA PRO A 34 22.10 -7.07 -3.84
C PRO A 34 21.95 -8.40 -4.60
N SER A 35 22.83 -9.38 -4.31
CA SER A 35 22.91 -10.68 -4.99
C SER A 35 21.78 -11.67 -4.66
N GLN A 36 20.86 -11.33 -3.75
CA GLN A 36 19.75 -12.20 -3.33
C GLN A 36 18.39 -11.79 -3.88
N GLY A 37 18.33 -10.81 -4.81
CA GLY A 37 17.06 -10.39 -5.44
C GLY A 37 16.04 -9.80 -4.45
N LEU A 38 16.48 -9.33 -3.30
CA LEU A 38 15.60 -8.77 -2.27
C LEU A 38 15.11 -7.39 -2.71
N CYS A 39 13.79 -7.18 -2.64
CA CYS A 39 13.18 -5.89 -2.95
C CYS A 39 13.63 -4.81 -1.96
N PRO A 40 13.75 -3.55 -2.41
CA PRO A 40 14.12 -2.43 -1.55
C PRO A 40 13.07 -2.23 -0.45
N LEU A 41 13.52 -1.93 0.77
CA LEU A 41 12.64 -1.82 1.94
C LEU A 41 12.12 -0.38 2.08
N PRO A 42 10.81 -0.13 1.94
CA PRO A 42 10.27 1.23 2.02
C PRO A 42 10.35 1.79 3.44
N LEU A 43 10.67 3.09 3.53
CA LEU A 43 10.66 3.86 4.77
C LEU A 43 9.25 4.39 5.01
N LEU A 44 8.50 3.65 5.83
CA LEU A 44 7.08 3.90 6.06
C LEU A 44 6.77 4.69 7.34
N GLN A 45 7.78 4.98 8.16
CA GLN A 45 7.61 5.70 9.43
C GLN A 45 6.81 7.01 9.31
N PRO A 46 6.95 7.82 8.24
CA PRO A 46 6.18 9.05 8.10
C PRO A 46 4.67 8.83 7.85
N TYR A 47 4.23 7.61 7.53
CA TYR A 47 2.86 7.32 7.09
C TYR A 47 2.05 6.50 8.10
N PHE A 48 2.69 5.99 9.17
CA PHE A 48 2.04 5.13 10.16
C PHE A 48 2.47 5.49 11.58
N ASP A 49 1.51 5.62 12.49
CA ASP A 49 1.77 5.89 13.91
C ASP A 49 2.26 4.64 14.68
N SER A 50 2.08 3.46 14.11
CA SER A 50 2.52 2.17 14.63
C SER A 50 3.20 1.36 13.52
N PRO A 51 4.03 0.35 13.84
CA PRO A 51 4.57 -0.54 12.82
C PRO A 51 3.47 -1.10 11.91
N PRO A 52 3.56 -0.91 10.58
CA PRO A 52 2.57 -1.43 9.66
C PRO A 52 2.75 -2.94 9.47
N GLU A 53 1.66 -3.62 9.18
CA GLU A 53 1.69 -4.96 8.59
C GLU A 53 1.68 -4.85 7.07
N SER A 54 1.97 -5.97 6.39
CA SER A 54 1.98 -5.99 4.93
C SER A 54 1.47 -7.29 4.35
N VAL A 55 0.86 -7.20 3.17
CA VAL A 55 0.40 -8.35 2.37
C VAL A 55 0.78 -8.13 0.91
N VAL A 56 1.14 -9.21 0.22
CA VAL A 56 1.38 -9.20 -1.23
C VAL A 56 0.18 -9.79 -1.93
N LEU A 57 -0.50 -8.97 -2.74
CA LEU A 57 -1.61 -9.40 -3.57
C LEU A 57 -1.08 -9.82 -4.93
N MET A 58 -1.32 -11.08 -5.29
CA MET A 58 -0.92 -11.67 -6.57
C MET A 58 -2.08 -11.72 -7.56
N GLN A 59 -3.31 -11.60 -7.08
CA GLN A 59 -4.52 -11.78 -7.89
C GLN A 59 -5.57 -10.71 -7.58
N GLY A 60 -6.34 -10.35 -8.60
CA GLY A 60 -7.50 -9.48 -8.48
C GLY A 60 -8.73 -10.21 -7.92
N LEU A 61 -9.79 -9.45 -7.66
CA LEU A 61 -11.09 -10.01 -7.21
C LEU A 61 -11.77 -10.89 -8.26
N ASN A 62 -11.33 -10.84 -9.52
CA ASN A 62 -11.78 -11.70 -10.60
C ASN A 62 -11.01 -13.02 -10.69
N GLY A 63 -10.03 -13.28 -9.80
CA GLY A 63 -9.18 -14.47 -9.84
C GLY A 63 -8.02 -14.39 -10.84
N GLU A 64 -7.96 -13.33 -11.66
CA GLU A 64 -6.85 -13.10 -12.59
C GLU A 64 -5.60 -12.67 -11.85
N LEU A 65 -4.45 -13.23 -12.27
CA LEU A 65 -3.15 -12.86 -11.72
C LEU A 65 -2.75 -11.46 -12.19
N PHE A 66 -2.15 -10.69 -11.31
CA PHE A 66 -1.53 -9.43 -11.69
C PHE A 66 -0.22 -9.69 -12.44
N ARG A 67 0.04 -8.87 -13.45
CA ARG A 67 1.35 -8.86 -14.14
C ARG A 67 2.49 -8.56 -13.17
N PHE A 68 2.22 -7.74 -12.16
CA PHE A 68 3.14 -7.40 -11.09
C PHE A 68 2.42 -7.51 -9.75
N PRO A 69 3.01 -8.18 -8.74
CA PRO A 69 2.43 -8.25 -7.40
C PRO A 69 2.23 -6.85 -6.80
N LEU A 70 1.14 -6.67 -6.05
CA LEU A 70 0.90 -5.44 -5.30
C LEU A 70 1.28 -5.64 -3.84
N HIS A 71 2.29 -4.91 -3.36
CA HIS A 71 2.65 -4.91 -1.93
C HIS A 71 1.83 -3.83 -1.21
N VAL A 72 0.94 -4.27 -0.34
CA VAL A 72 0.05 -3.40 0.45
C VAL A 72 0.56 -3.33 1.88
N PHE A 73 0.67 -2.11 2.41
CA PHE A 73 0.99 -1.85 3.81
C PHE A 73 -0.23 -1.25 4.50
N TYR A 74 -0.54 -1.71 5.71
CA TYR A 74 -1.72 -1.27 6.45
C TYR A 74 -1.46 -1.20 7.96
N SER A 75 -2.26 -0.41 8.68
CA SER A 75 -2.22 -0.38 10.14
C SER A 75 -3.15 -1.46 10.72
N PRO A 76 -2.62 -2.51 11.37
CA PRO A 76 -3.46 -3.53 12.00
C PRO A 76 -4.25 -2.97 13.18
N MET A 77 -3.70 -1.97 13.87
CA MET A 77 -4.38 -1.30 14.98
C MET A 77 -5.60 -0.49 14.52
N ALA A 78 -5.50 0.18 13.37
CA ALA A 78 -6.62 0.91 12.80
C ALA A 78 -7.79 -0.02 12.45
N LEU A 79 -7.47 -1.20 11.91
CA LEU A 79 -8.43 -2.26 11.62
C LEU A 79 -9.09 -2.77 12.91
N ALA A 80 -8.29 -3.08 13.94
CA ALA A 80 -8.78 -3.60 15.22
C ALA A 80 -9.65 -2.59 15.99
N LYS A 81 -9.34 -1.30 15.90
CA LYS A 81 -10.06 -0.21 16.59
C LYS A 81 -11.26 0.33 15.81
N ALA A 82 -11.60 -0.25 14.66
CA ALA A 82 -12.63 0.26 13.76
C ALA A 82 -12.47 1.78 13.47
N LEU A 83 -11.22 2.22 13.30
CA LEU A 83 -10.92 3.60 12.89
C LEU A 83 -11.61 3.91 11.54
N PRO A 84 -11.89 5.20 11.25
CA PRO A 84 -12.71 5.59 10.11
C PRO A 84 -12.31 4.87 8.82
N ILE A 85 -13.33 4.36 8.13
CA ILE A 85 -13.18 3.70 6.84
C ILE A 85 -12.51 4.67 5.88
N ASN A 86 -11.51 4.18 5.16
CA ASN A 86 -10.82 4.95 4.16
C ASN A 86 -11.79 5.40 3.05
N ARG A 87 -12.08 6.70 2.98
CA ARG A 87 -13.11 7.25 2.07
C ARG A 87 -12.78 7.00 0.61
N ALA A 88 -11.52 7.19 0.21
CA ALA A 88 -11.07 6.89 -1.15
C ALA A 88 -11.29 5.40 -1.50
N ILE A 89 -10.91 4.47 -0.62
CA ILE A 89 -11.16 3.03 -0.84
C ILE A 89 -12.66 2.74 -0.87
N TYR A 90 -13.45 3.33 0.03
CA TYR A 90 -14.91 3.18 0.04
C TYR A 90 -15.53 3.65 -1.26
N HIS A 91 -15.16 4.82 -1.78
CA HIS A 91 -15.64 5.32 -3.07
C HIS A 91 -15.30 4.39 -4.23
N ILE A 92 -14.05 3.92 -4.30
CA ILE A 92 -13.60 3.01 -5.37
C ILE A 92 -14.37 1.68 -5.33
N THR A 93 -14.59 1.13 -4.13
CA THR A 93 -15.18 -0.21 -3.96
C THR A 93 -16.71 -0.19 -3.92
N SER A 94 -17.34 0.90 -3.51
CA SER A 94 -18.81 1.05 -3.48
C SER A 94 -19.42 1.18 -4.87
N LEU A 95 -18.70 1.80 -5.82
CA LEU A 95 -19.14 1.88 -7.22
C LEU A 95 -19.29 0.49 -7.86
N ARG A 96 -18.46 -0.50 -7.47
CA ARG A 96 -18.61 -1.89 -7.94
C ARG A 96 -19.84 -2.59 -7.38
N LYS A 97 -20.26 -2.28 -6.15
CA LYS A 97 -21.48 -2.90 -5.56
C LYS A 97 -22.75 -2.50 -6.31
N ARG A 98 -22.80 -1.30 -6.90
CA ARG A 98 -23.94 -0.89 -7.73
C ARG A 98 -24.02 -1.63 -9.06
N ALA A 99 -22.88 -1.95 -9.68
CA ALA A 99 -22.84 -2.69 -10.94
C ALA A 99 -23.28 -4.16 -10.78
N LEU A 100 -22.94 -4.80 -9.65
CA LEU A 100 -23.30 -6.21 -9.40
C LEU A 100 -24.80 -6.41 -9.11
N ASN A 101 -25.50 -5.38 -8.63
CA ASN A 101 -26.95 -5.43 -8.36
C ASN A 101 -27.79 -4.98 -9.56
N ALA A 102 -27.16 -4.66 -10.69
CA ALA A 102 -27.81 -4.19 -11.91
C ALA A 102 -27.62 -5.18 -13.08
N SER A 103 -27.21 -6.42 -12.81
CA SER A 103 -27.06 -7.52 -13.78
C SER A 103 -28.01 -8.67 -13.45
#